data_AF-D1PNX0-F1
#
_entry.id   AF-D1PNX0-F1
#
_cell.length_a   1.000
_cell.length_b   1.000
_cell.length_c   1.000
_cell.angle_alpha   90.00
_cell.angle_beta   90.00
_cell.angle_gamma   90.00
#
_symmetry.space_group_name_H-M   'P 1'
#
loop_
_entity.id
_entity.type
_entity.pdbx_description
1 polymer ?
#
loop_
_entity_poly.entity_id
_entity_poly.type
_entity_poly.pdbx_seq_one_letter_code
_entity_poly.pdbx_strand_id
1 'polypeptide(L)'
;MAVTKAAYTHVGPGLPPLHGERAGALILGSFPSPKSREQGFFYGHPQNRFWPLLASLTGEPVPDWADIEAKKQIILRHGLAVWDTIGACDIRGASDASIRNVQPNDVAALIRRLGVQAVFCNGAASGRVYARYAQPLTGLSATVLPSTSPANAAWSMEKLRAVWGTALTPFLQGDG
;
A
#
# COMPACT_ATOMS: atom_id res chain seq x y z
N MET A 1 15.27 10.35 -30.38
CA MET A 1 14.24 9.31 -30.56
C MET A 1 13.08 9.61 -29.63
N ALA A 2 11.86 9.75 -30.14
CA ALA A 2 10.68 9.94 -29.31
C ALA A 2 10.35 8.61 -28.61
N VAL A 3 10.45 8.57 -27.28
CA VAL A 3 9.98 7.41 -26.51
C VAL A 3 8.47 7.36 -26.66
N THR A 4 7.96 6.41 -27.44
CA THR A 4 6.53 6.14 -27.54
C THR A 4 6.02 5.74 -26.16
N LYS A 5 5.20 6.60 -25.55
CA LYS A 5 4.52 6.27 -24.29
C LYS A 5 3.66 5.04 -24.52
N ALA A 6 3.73 4.06 -23.62
CA ALA A 6 2.87 2.89 -23.65
C ALA A 6 1.40 3.28 -23.80
N ALA A 7 0.63 2.45 -24.50
CA ALA A 7 -0.81 2.64 -24.64
C ALA A 7 -1.51 2.54 -23.27
N TYR A 8 -2.70 3.14 -23.18
CA TYR A 8 -3.56 2.94 -22.02
C TYR A 8 -4.17 1.55 -22.09
N THR A 9 -4.18 0.86 -20.95
CA THR A 9 -4.92 -0.39 -20.76
C THR A 9 -5.84 -0.25 -19.56
N HIS A 10 -7.06 -0.74 -19.69
CA HIS A 10 -7.95 -0.93 -18.54
C HIS A 10 -7.46 -2.13 -17.73
N VAL A 11 -7.31 -1.97 -16.42
CA VAL A 11 -6.81 -3.02 -15.52
C VAL A 11 -7.66 -3.09 -14.26
N GLY A 12 -8.08 -4.31 -13.93
CA GLY A 12 -8.87 -4.67 -12.77
C GLY A 12 -9.45 -6.09 -12.93
N PRO A 13 -10.02 -6.67 -11.86
CA PRO A 13 -10.04 -6.13 -10.49
C PRO A 13 -8.65 -6.15 -9.84
N GLY A 14 -8.46 -5.30 -8.83
CA GLY A 14 -7.29 -5.28 -7.97
C GLY A 14 -7.20 -6.50 -7.04
N LEU A 15 -6.25 -6.47 -6.11
CA LEU A 15 -6.09 -7.54 -5.11
C LEU A 15 -7.10 -7.38 -3.97
N PRO A 16 -7.55 -8.47 -3.32
CA PRO A 16 -8.35 -8.38 -2.10
C PRO A 16 -7.52 -7.82 -0.93
N PRO A 17 -8.14 -7.14 0.05
CA PRO A 17 -7.41 -6.63 1.21
C PRO A 17 -6.86 -7.78 2.06
N LEU A 18 -5.67 -7.57 2.64
CA LEU A 18 -5.13 -8.43 3.68
C LEU A 18 -5.40 -7.79 5.05
N HIS A 19 -6.07 -8.53 5.94
CA HIS A 19 -6.38 -8.08 7.28
C HIS A 19 -6.69 -9.26 8.21
N GLY A 20 -6.55 -9.07 9.52
CA GLY A 20 -7.11 -9.96 10.54
C GLY A 20 -8.58 -9.64 10.84
N GLU A 21 -9.09 -10.08 11.99
CA GLU A 21 -10.46 -9.72 12.43
C GLU A 21 -10.60 -8.21 12.72
N ARG A 22 -9.53 -7.59 13.21
CA ARG A 22 -9.40 -6.16 13.49
C ARG A 22 -8.02 -5.67 13.02
N ALA A 23 -7.89 -4.38 12.82
CA ALA A 23 -6.60 -3.74 12.53
C ALA A 23 -6.57 -2.32 13.11
N GLY A 24 -5.51 -1.97 13.83
CA GLY A 24 -5.32 -0.62 14.37
C GLY A 24 -4.94 0.38 13.26
N ALA A 25 -4.18 -0.09 12.27
CA ALA A 25 -3.74 0.72 11.14
C ALA A 25 -3.97 0.03 9.79
N LEU A 26 -4.34 0.83 8.79
CA LEU A 26 -4.50 0.41 7.40
C LEU A 26 -3.48 1.10 6.51
N ILE A 27 -2.64 0.32 5.84
CA ILE A 27 -1.70 0.82 4.84
C ILE A 27 -2.31 0.66 3.44
N LEU A 28 -2.30 1.73 2.66
CA LEU A 28 -2.91 1.80 1.34
C LEU A 28 -1.90 2.11 0.25
N GLY A 29 -1.72 1.18 -0.67
CA GLY A 29 -1.14 1.46 -1.98
C GLY A 29 -2.11 2.21 -2.90
N SER A 30 -1.62 2.64 -4.05
CA SER A 30 -2.43 3.24 -5.11
C SER A 30 -3.18 2.15 -5.87
N PHE A 31 -2.43 1.34 -6.62
CA PHE A 31 -2.91 0.21 -7.40
C PHE A 31 -1.81 -0.87 -7.51
N PRO A 32 -2.15 -2.18 -7.55
CA PRO A 32 -1.15 -3.24 -7.67
C PRO A 32 -0.29 -3.08 -8.92
N SER A 33 1.03 -3.12 -8.76
CA SER A 33 1.97 -3.18 -9.89
C SER A 33 1.76 -4.45 -10.74
N PRO A 34 2.23 -4.51 -12.01
CA PRO A 34 2.19 -5.74 -12.80
C PRO A 34 2.73 -6.95 -12.04
N LYS A 35 3.86 -6.79 -11.34
CA LYS A 35 4.47 -7.89 -10.58
C LYS A 35 3.67 -8.30 -9.35
N SER A 36 3.00 -7.34 -8.69
CA SER A 36 2.02 -7.66 -7.63
C SER A 36 0.85 -8.48 -8.14
N ARG A 37 0.34 -8.16 -9.34
CA ARG A 37 -0.77 -8.89 -9.96
C ARG A 37 -0.33 -10.30 -10.36
N GLU A 38 0.86 -10.45 -10.94
CA GLU A 38 1.45 -11.77 -11.23
C GLU A 38 1.63 -12.63 -9.97
N GLN A 39 2.11 -12.03 -8.88
CA GLN A 39 2.29 -12.71 -7.60
C GLN A 39 0.96 -12.98 -6.87
N GLY A 40 -0.12 -12.29 -7.24
CA GLY A 40 -1.37 -12.28 -6.47
C GLY A 40 -1.23 -11.63 -5.09
N PHE A 41 -0.22 -10.77 -4.89
CA PHE A 41 0.09 -10.20 -3.58
C PHE A 41 0.75 -8.81 -3.63
N PHE A 42 0.66 -8.06 -2.53
CA PHE A 42 1.07 -6.67 -2.47
C PHE A 42 2.59 -6.48 -2.62
N TYR A 43 2.97 -5.36 -3.25
CA TYR A 43 4.35 -4.90 -3.40
C TYR A 43 5.32 -5.94 -3.98
N GLY A 44 4.90 -6.65 -5.02
CA GLY A 44 5.62 -7.78 -5.59
C GLY A 44 6.81 -7.43 -6.49
N HIS A 45 7.07 -6.15 -6.78
CA HIS A 45 8.28 -5.79 -7.53
C HIS A 45 9.53 -6.07 -6.66
N PRO A 46 10.57 -6.81 -7.11
CA PRO A 46 11.69 -7.22 -6.26
C PRO A 46 12.47 -6.06 -5.61
N GLN A 47 12.51 -4.90 -6.30
CA GLN A 47 13.13 -3.67 -5.76
C GLN A 47 12.17 -2.79 -4.95
N ASN A 48 10.93 -3.23 -4.71
CA ASN A 48 10.03 -2.49 -3.83
C ASN A 48 10.51 -2.62 -2.39
N ARG A 49 10.59 -1.48 -1.70
CA ARG A 49 11.20 -1.41 -0.36
C ARG A 49 10.19 -1.64 0.76
N PHE A 50 8.93 -1.94 0.44
CA PHE A 50 7.86 -2.11 1.43
C PHE A 50 8.14 -3.22 2.45
N TRP A 51 8.45 -4.43 1.97
CA TRP A 51 8.67 -5.58 2.86
C TRP A 51 9.94 -5.44 3.72
N PRO A 52 11.11 -5.04 3.16
CA PRO A 52 12.27 -4.71 3.98
C PRO A 52 12.00 -3.59 5.00
N LEU A 53 11.12 -2.64 4.65
CA LEU A 53 10.79 -1.51 5.52
C LEU A 53 9.95 -1.95 6.70
N LEU A 54 8.89 -2.72 6.45
CA LEU A 54 8.07 -3.25 7.54
C LEU A 54 8.87 -4.17 8.44
N ALA A 55 9.64 -5.10 7.89
CA ALA A 55 10.55 -5.96 8.67
C ALA A 55 11.46 -5.13 9.60
N SER A 56 12.07 -4.07 9.08
CA SER A 56 12.91 -3.18 9.89
C SER A 56 12.17 -2.37 10.97
N LEU A 57 10.88 -2.10 10.80
CA LEU A 57 10.06 -1.36 11.76
C LEU A 57 9.42 -2.25 12.81
N THR A 58 9.13 -3.50 12.45
CA THR A 58 8.49 -4.48 13.34
C THR A 58 9.49 -5.38 14.07
N GLY A 59 10.72 -5.50 13.56
CA GLY A 59 11.73 -6.42 14.08
C GLY A 59 11.65 -7.84 13.51
N GLU A 60 10.70 -8.10 12.62
CA GLU A 60 10.56 -9.37 11.90
C GLU A 60 11.70 -9.54 10.87
N PRO A 61 12.09 -10.78 10.50
CA PRO A 61 13.04 -11.01 9.43
C PRO A 61 12.47 -10.50 8.10
N VAL A 62 13.35 -10.03 7.21
CA VAL A 62 12.94 -9.66 5.85
C VAL A 62 12.46 -10.93 5.15
N PRO A 63 11.18 -10.99 4.71
CA PRO A 63 10.64 -12.20 4.09
C PRO A 63 11.29 -12.39 2.71
N ASP A 64 11.45 -13.66 2.31
CA ASP A 64 11.82 -13.98 0.93
C ASP A 64 10.79 -13.39 -0.04
N TRP A 65 11.23 -13.03 -1.25
CA TRP A 65 10.36 -12.48 -2.26
C TRP A 65 9.17 -13.40 -2.58
N ALA A 66 9.36 -14.71 -2.61
CA ALA A 66 8.32 -15.69 -2.93
C ALA A 66 7.47 -16.09 -1.72
N ASP A 67 7.92 -15.83 -0.49
CA ASP A 67 7.23 -16.25 0.72
C ASP A 67 6.06 -15.32 1.08
N ILE A 68 4.89 -15.61 0.51
CA ILE A 68 3.66 -14.87 0.77
C ILE A 68 3.20 -15.04 2.22
N GLU A 69 3.44 -16.20 2.84
CA GLU A 69 2.93 -16.46 4.18
C GLU A 69 3.72 -15.65 5.21
N ALA A 70 5.04 -15.60 5.13
CA ALA A 70 5.86 -14.72 5.98
C ALA A 70 5.43 -13.25 5.85
N LYS A 71 5.15 -12.78 4.62
CA LYS A 71 4.64 -11.42 4.41
C LYS A 71 3.29 -11.18 5.06
N LYS A 72 2.37 -12.16 5.01
CA LYS A 72 1.07 -12.05 5.69
C LYS A 72 1.27 -11.94 7.20
N GLN A 73 2.14 -12.78 7.78
CA GLN A 73 2.37 -12.79 9.21
C GLN A 73 2.88 -11.43 9.73
N ILE A 74 3.78 -10.76 8.99
CA ILE A 74 4.22 -9.38 9.33
C ILE A 74 3.03 -8.41 9.41
N ILE A 75 2.03 -8.54 8.53
CA ILE A 75 0.86 -7.66 8.59
C ILE A 75 -0.04 -8.03 9.76
N LEU A 76 -0.36 -9.31 9.91
CA LEU A 76 -1.36 -9.79 10.86
C LEU A 76 -0.90 -9.68 12.31
N ARG A 77 0.35 -10.06 12.62
CA ARG A 77 0.90 -10.04 13.99
C ARG A 77 0.98 -8.65 14.57
N HIS A 78 1.24 -7.65 13.73
CA HIS A 78 1.41 -6.27 14.19
C HIS A 78 0.11 -5.45 14.12
N GLY A 79 -1.05 -6.11 13.98
CA GLY A 79 -2.35 -5.45 13.98
C GLY A 79 -2.57 -4.54 12.77
N LEU A 80 -1.92 -4.84 11.64
CA LEU A 80 -2.00 -4.07 10.42
C LEU A 80 -3.01 -4.68 9.44
N ALA A 81 -3.49 -3.84 8.52
CA ALA A 81 -4.12 -4.24 7.29
C ALA A 81 -3.42 -3.60 6.09
N VAL A 82 -3.46 -4.25 4.93
CA VAL A 82 -2.90 -3.74 3.68
C VAL A 82 -3.93 -3.87 2.56
N TRP A 83 -4.11 -2.80 1.80
CA TRP A 83 -4.89 -2.83 0.57
C TRP A 83 -4.41 -1.75 -0.41
N ASP A 84 -5.20 -1.51 -1.46
CA ASP A 84 -5.01 -0.44 -2.42
C ASP A 84 -6.27 0.46 -2.44
N THR A 85 -6.07 1.74 -2.75
CA THR A 85 -7.18 2.69 -2.90
C THR A 85 -8.00 2.46 -4.18
N ILE A 86 -7.39 1.86 -5.20
CA ILE A 86 -8.01 1.66 -6.53
C ILE A 86 -8.33 0.17 -6.72
N GLY A 87 -9.56 -0.12 -7.13
CA GLY A 87 -10.00 -1.45 -7.53
C GLY A 87 -9.86 -1.72 -9.03
N ALA A 88 -10.06 -0.70 -9.87
CA ALA A 88 -9.77 -0.76 -11.30
C ALA A 88 -9.48 0.63 -11.87
N CYS A 89 -8.72 0.71 -12.96
CA CYS A 89 -8.41 1.97 -13.64
C CYS A 89 -7.89 1.78 -15.06
N ASP A 90 -7.74 2.89 -15.79
CA ASP A 90 -6.93 2.92 -17.00
C ASP A 90 -5.52 3.43 -16.66
N ILE A 91 -4.49 2.68 -17.07
CA ILE A 91 -3.08 2.98 -16.76
C ILE A 91 -2.18 2.73 -17.96
N ARG A 92 -1.04 3.44 -18.03
CA ARG A 92 0.06 3.15 -18.94
C ARG A 92 1.16 2.40 -18.20
N GLY A 93 1.33 1.11 -18.52
CA GLY A 93 2.29 0.25 -17.84
C GLY A 93 2.03 0.18 -16.32
N ALA A 94 2.97 0.68 -15.52
CA ALA A 94 2.88 0.73 -14.05
C ALA A 94 2.95 2.16 -13.49
N SER A 95 2.73 3.18 -14.34
CA SER A 95 2.92 4.58 -13.93
C SER A 95 1.67 5.15 -13.25
N ASP A 96 1.75 5.36 -11.94
CA ASP A 96 0.68 6.01 -11.16
C ASP A 96 0.30 7.40 -11.70
N ALA A 97 1.27 8.13 -12.24
CA ALA A 97 1.04 9.45 -12.84
C ALA A 97 0.13 9.40 -14.08
N SER A 98 -0.04 8.22 -14.68
CA SER A 98 -0.91 8.03 -15.84
C SER A 98 -2.34 7.60 -15.48
N ILE A 99 -2.58 7.17 -14.24
CA ILE A 99 -3.86 6.60 -13.80
C ILE A 99 -5.03 7.57 -14.08
N ARG A 100 -6.09 7.04 -14.68
CA ARG A 100 -7.36 7.73 -14.91
C ARG A 100 -8.54 6.75 -14.88
N ASN A 101 -9.76 7.26 -14.98
CA ASN A 101 -10.99 6.45 -14.95
C ASN A 101 -11.03 5.52 -13.73
N VAL A 102 -10.69 6.09 -12.56
CA VAL A 102 -10.54 5.35 -11.30
C VAL A 102 -11.89 4.81 -10.84
N GLN A 103 -11.92 3.51 -10.57
CA GLN A 103 -12.94 2.84 -9.78
C GLN A 103 -12.32 2.53 -8.41
N PRO A 104 -12.70 3.27 -7.34
CA PRO A 104 -12.09 3.10 -6.03
C PRO A 104 -12.53 1.78 -5.38
N ASN A 105 -11.67 1.21 -4.56
CA ASN A 105 -12.07 0.18 -3.61
C ASN A 105 -12.94 0.79 -2.49
N ASP A 106 -13.82 0.00 -1.88
CA ASP A 106 -14.61 0.44 -0.72
C ASP A 106 -13.79 0.38 0.59
N VAL A 107 -12.77 1.24 0.62
CA VAL A 107 -11.88 1.41 1.78
C VAL A 107 -12.65 1.91 3.00
N ALA A 108 -13.71 2.69 2.80
CA ALA A 108 -14.53 3.20 3.90
C ALA A 108 -15.27 2.08 4.63
N ALA A 109 -15.85 1.12 3.91
CA ALA A 109 -16.45 -0.08 4.52
C ALA A 109 -15.40 -0.90 5.29
N LEU A 110 -14.21 -1.08 4.72
CA LEU A 110 -13.12 -1.82 5.38
C LEU A 110 -12.69 -1.16 6.70
N ILE A 111 -12.50 0.16 6.70
CA ILE A 111 -12.14 0.95 7.89
C ILE A 111 -13.17 0.74 9.01
N ARG A 112 -14.46 0.85 8.71
CA ARG A 112 -15.54 0.66 9.69
C ARG A 112 -15.58 -0.77 10.22
N ARG A 113 -15.44 -1.76 9.32
CA ARG A 113 -15.49 -3.18 9.68
C ARG A 113 -14.37 -3.57 10.63
N LEU A 114 -13.14 -3.08 10.38
CA LEU A 114 -11.96 -3.47 11.15
C LEU A 114 -11.71 -2.61 12.39
N GLY A 115 -12.41 -1.48 12.52
CA GLY A 115 -12.17 -0.50 13.60
C GLY A 115 -10.84 0.23 13.44
N VAL A 116 -10.43 0.55 12.21
CA VAL A 116 -9.15 1.21 11.91
C VAL A 116 -9.07 2.58 12.56
N GLN A 117 -7.96 2.85 13.25
CA GLN A 117 -7.70 4.11 13.94
C GLN A 117 -6.80 5.05 13.13
N ALA A 118 -5.96 4.52 12.24
CA ALA A 118 -5.08 5.31 11.39
C ALA A 118 -4.94 4.74 9.98
N VAL A 119 -4.83 5.63 8.99
CA VAL A 119 -4.63 5.27 7.59
C VAL A 119 -3.32 5.86 7.08
N PHE A 120 -2.53 5.03 6.43
CA PHE A 120 -1.23 5.40 5.86
C PHE A 120 -1.23 5.17 4.35
N CYS A 121 -1.19 6.24 3.57
CA CYS A 121 -1.13 6.16 2.13
C CYS A 121 0.33 6.06 1.65
N ASN A 122 0.69 4.95 1.00
CA ASN A 122 2.00 4.74 0.40
C ASN A 122 2.11 5.51 -0.93
N GLY A 123 2.44 6.79 -0.86
CA GLY A 123 2.59 7.69 -1.99
C GLY A 123 1.39 8.58 -2.27
N ALA A 124 1.65 9.69 -2.99
CA ALA A 124 0.66 10.75 -3.23
C ALA A 124 -0.54 10.29 -4.08
N ALA A 125 -0.38 9.31 -4.96
CA ALA A 125 -1.49 8.79 -5.76
C ALA A 125 -2.55 8.12 -4.86
N SER A 126 -2.11 7.27 -3.93
CA SER A 126 -2.98 6.66 -2.91
C SER A 126 -3.67 7.74 -2.08
N GLY A 127 -2.91 8.73 -1.57
CA GLY A 127 -3.46 9.83 -0.78
C GLY A 127 -4.56 10.62 -1.50
N ARG A 128 -4.37 10.94 -2.78
CA ARG A 128 -5.39 11.67 -3.57
C ARG A 128 -6.69 10.87 -3.74
N VAL A 129 -6.58 9.57 -4.01
CA VAL A 129 -7.77 8.71 -4.18
C VAL A 129 -8.48 8.53 -2.84
N TYR A 130 -7.73 8.27 -1.76
CA TYR A 130 -8.28 8.16 -0.41
C TYR A 130 -9.05 9.42 0.00
N ALA A 131 -8.40 10.59 -0.12
CA ALA A 131 -8.99 11.88 0.26
C ALA A 131 -10.27 12.20 -0.52
N ARG A 132 -10.36 11.72 -1.78
CA ARG A 132 -11.54 11.95 -2.63
C ARG A 132 -12.71 11.01 -2.32
N TYR A 133 -12.44 9.73 -2.07
CA TYR A 133 -13.48 8.71 -2.05
C TYR A 133 -13.76 8.11 -0.67
N ALA A 134 -12.73 7.93 0.16
CA ALA A 134 -12.88 7.27 1.46
C ALA A 134 -12.99 8.27 2.61
N GLN A 135 -12.14 9.30 2.65
CA GLN A 135 -12.09 10.28 3.75
C GLN A 135 -13.45 10.98 4.02
N PRO A 136 -14.24 11.42 3.01
CA PRO A 136 -15.54 12.06 3.27
C PRO A 136 -16.56 11.11 3.91
N LEU A 137 -16.39 9.80 3.73
CA LEU A 137 -17.30 8.78 4.26
C LEU A 137 -16.89 8.34 5.68
N THR A 138 -15.60 8.39 6.00
CA THR A 138 -15.07 7.94 7.30
C THR A 138 -14.83 9.08 8.28
N GLY A 139 -14.61 10.31 7.80
CA GLY A 139 -14.10 11.42 8.60
C GLY A 139 -12.64 11.25 9.03
N LEU A 140 -12.00 10.13 8.69
CA LEU A 140 -10.64 9.79 9.10
C LEU A 140 -9.64 10.35 8.08
N SER A 141 -8.71 11.19 8.53
CA SER A 141 -7.62 11.68 7.69
C SER A 141 -6.55 10.61 7.51
N ALA A 142 -5.91 10.57 6.35
CA ALA A 142 -4.76 9.70 6.10
C ALA A 142 -3.44 10.46 6.17
N THR A 143 -2.43 9.82 6.75
CA THR A 143 -1.03 10.26 6.65
C THR A 143 -0.47 9.78 5.31
N VAL A 144 -0.09 10.72 4.44
CA VAL A 144 0.52 10.39 3.15
C VAL A 144 2.03 10.26 3.33
N LEU A 145 2.54 9.05 3.15
CA LEU A 145 3.95 8.72 3.30
C LEU A 145 4.66 8.65 1.95
N PRO A 146 6.00 8.85 1.91
CA PRO A 146 6.78 8.68 0.69
C PRO A 146 6.66 7.26 0.15
N SER A 147 6.58 7.14 -1.18
CA SER A 147 6.37 5.84 -1.81
C SER A 147 7.56 4.90 -1.61
N THR A 148 7.29 3.63 -1.31
CA THR A 148 8.31 2.56 -1.22
C THR A 148 8.72 2.00 -2.59
N SER A 149 8.01 2.37 -3.65
CA SER A 149 8.31 1.99 -5.04
C SER A 149 9.72 2.42 -5.45
N PRO A 150 10.48 1.63 -6.22
CA PRO A 150 11.80 2.03 -6.71
C PRO A 150 11.77 3.29 -7.59
N ALA A 151 10.62 3.63 -8.18
CA ALA A 151 10.45 4.88 -8.93
C ALA A 151 10.67 6.14 -8.06
N ASN A 152 10.51 6.03 -6.74
CA ASN A 152 10.81 7.09 -5.80
C ASN A 152 12.28 7.03 -5.35
N ALA A 153 13.21 7.29 -6.28
CA ALA A 153 14.66 7.18 -6.04
C ALA A 153 15.20 8.27 -5.09
N ALA A 154 14.48 9.38 -4.89
CA ALA A 154 14.88 10.47 -3.99
C ALA A 154 14.90 10.06 -2.51
N TRP A 155 14.22 8.97 -2.16
CA TRP A 155 14.10 8.47 -0.79
C TRP A 155 14.98 7.25 -0.61
N SER A 156 16.02 7.36 0.24
CA SER A 156 16.80 6.21 0.67
C SER A 156 16.00 5.33 1.63
N MET A 157 16.43 4.08 1.81
CA MET A 157 15.82 3.16 2.78
C MET A 157 15.81 3.74 4.20
N GLU A 158 16.91 4.39 4.60
CA GLU A 158 17.03 5.07 5.90
C GLU A 158 16.01 6.20 6.08
N LYS A 159 15.84 7.06 5.06
CA LYS A 159 14.83 8.13 5.10
C LYS A 159 13.41 7.58 5.14
N LEU A 160 13.14 6.51 4.39
CA LEU A 160 11.86 5.81 4.46
C LEU A 160 11.61 5.28 5.88
N ARG A 161 12.59 4.57 6.45
CA ARG A 161 12.51 4.04 7.82
C ARG A 161 12.25 5.14 8.86
N ALA A 162 12.94 6.27 8.76
CA ALA A 162 12.72 7.39 9.68
C ALA A 162 11.29 7.91 9.62
N VAL A 163 10.81 8.28 8.42
CA VAL A 163 9.48 8.91 8.27
C VAL A 163 8.34 7.92 8.49
N TRP A 164 8.47 6.69 7.99
CA TRP A 164 7.47 5.65 8.24
C TRP A 164 7.47 5.23 9.71
N GLY A 165 8.63 5.12 10.36
CA GLY A 165 8.71 4.76 11.77
C GLY A 165 8.02 5.78 12.68
N THR A 166 8.29 7.08 12.48
CA THR A 166 7.60 8.14 13.24
C THR A 166 6.08 8.05 13.12
N ALA A 167 5.56 7.66 11.95
CA ALA A 167 4.13 7.63 11.69
C ALA A 167 3.45 6.30 12.09
N LEU A 168 4.06 5.16 11.77
CA LEU A 168 3.46 3.84 11.86
C LEU A 168 3.72 3.15 13.20
N THR A 169 4.90 3.32 13.80
CA THR A 169 5.31 2.61 15.02
C THR A 169 4.31 2.76 16.19
N PRO A 170 3.66 3.92 16.42
CA PRO A 170 2.65 4.05 17.48
C PRO A 170 1.42 3.13 17.32
N PHE A 171 1.22 2.55 16.14
CA PHE A 171 0.08 1.68 15.82
C PHE A 171 0.49 0.20 15.66
N LEU A 172 1.78 -0.12 15.78
CA LEU A 172 2.24 -1.50 15.74
C LEU A 172 1.90 -2.17 17.07
N GLN A 173 1.27 -3.34 16.98
CA GLN A 173 1.12 -4.22 18.14
C GLN A 173 2.44 -4.96 18.37
N GLY A 174 2.91 -4.97 19.62
CA GLY A 174 4.00 -5.84 20.04
C GLY A 174 3.52 -7.28 20.15
N ASP A 175 4.43 -8.23 20.06
CA ASP A 175 4.13 -9.59 20.49
C ASP A 175 3.79 -9.54 21.99
N GLY A 176 2.55 -9.90 22.32
CA GLY A 176 2.11 -10.07 23.71
C GLY A 176 2.84 -11.20 24.40
#